data_AF-A0A351EY56-F1
#
_entry.id   AF-A0A351EY56-F1
#
_cell.length_a   1.000
_cell.length_b   1.000
_cell.length_c   1.000
_cell.angle_alpha   90.00
_cell.angle_beta   90.00
_cell.angle_gamma   90.00
#
_symmetry.space_group_name_H-M   'P 1'
#
loop_
_entity.id
_entity.type
_entity.pdbx_description
1 polymer ?
#
loop_
_entity_poly.entity_id
_entity_poly.type
_entity_poly.pdbx_seq_one_letter_code
_entity_poly.pdbx_strand_id
1 'polypeptide(L)'
;MNGDERTEPIDLEALDVGPMLRHARTATFAPNWKAVLLADATVGLAIIALGVFLATWIALIGWPVVAVGVVYVFLVVRRALQWRWLRNKAGLS
;
A
#
# COMPACT_ATOMS: atom_id res chain seq x y z
N MET A 1 17.50 37.32 -9.80
CA MET A 1 17.88 35.95 -10.17
C MET A 1 16.73 35.04 -9.80
N ASN A 2 16.06 34.48 -10.82
CA ASN A 2 14.91 33.57 -10.68
C ASN A 2 15.39 32.21 -10.16
N GLY A 3 14.83 31.77 -9.03
CA GLY A 3 15.01 30.43 -8.46
C GLY A 3 13.68 29.68 -8.42
N ASP A 4 12.96 29.65 -9.54
CA ASP A 4 11.75 28.85 -9.69
C ASP A 4 12.17 27.44 -10.13
N GLU A 5 12.70 26.65 -9.18
CA GLU A 5 12.84 25.20 -9.31
C GLU A 5 11.44 24.59 -9.44
N ARG A 6 10.87 24.72 -10.64
CA ARG A 6 9.70 23.95 -11.02
C ARG A 6 10.15 22.51 -11.18
N THR A 7 10.06 21.75 -10.10
CA THR A 7 9.93 20.29 -10.17
C THR A 7 8.94 19.98 -11.27
N GLU A 8 9.42 19.46 -12.41
CA GLU A 8 8.57 19.10 -13.53
C GLU A 8 7.48 18.17 -13.00
N PRO A 9 6.19 18.54 -13.10
CA PRO A 9 5.12 17.66 -12.71
C PRO A 9 5.19 16.46 -13.66
N ILE A 10 5.51 15.29 -13.11
CA ILE A 10 5.56 14.01 -13.84
C ILE A 10 4.34 13.95 -14.76
N ASP A 11 4.57 13.86 -16.08
CA ASP A 11 3.50 13.88 -17.06
C ASP A 11 2.79 12.53 -17.04
N LEU A 12 1.64 12.52 -16.37
CA LEU A 12 0.90 11.33 -16.01
C LEU A 12 -0.30 11.10 -16.95
N GLU A 13 -0.52 11.99 -17.91
CA GLU A 13 -1.41 11.76 -19.06
C GLU A 13 -0.74 10.82 -20.07
N ALA A 14 0.58 10.93 -20.23
CA ALA A 14 1.37 10.05 -21.11
C ALA A 14 1.35 8.56 -20.70
N LEU A 15 0.92 8.24 -19.47
CA LEU A 15 0.91 6.88 -18.94
C LEU A 15 -0.43 6.13 -19.09
N ASP A 16 -1.51 6.77 -19.60
CA ASP A 16 -2.83 6.16 -19.84
C ASP A 16 -3.32 5.19 -18.76
N VAL A 17 -3.30 5.65 -17.52
CA VAL A 17 -3.77 4.86 -16.38
C VAL A 17 -4.87 5.63 -15.66
N GLY A 18 -6.09 5.11 -15.76
CA GLY A 18 -7.34 5.79 -15.44
C GLY A 18 -7.55 6.29 -14.00
N PRO A 19 -8.81 6.66 -13.65
CA PRO A 19 -9.12 7.49 -12.48
C PRO A 19 -8.72 6.93 -11.11
N MET A 20 -8.56 5.60 -10.98
CA MET A 20 -8.03 4.97 -9.76
C MET A 20 -6.60 5.41 -9.42
N LEU A 21 -5.82 5.83 -10.43
CA LEU A 21 -4.44 6.24 -10.21
C LEU A 21 -4.31 7.64 -9.64
N ARG A 22 -5.34 8.50 -9.65
CA ARG A 22 -5.27 9.82 -9.00
C ARG A 22 -5.17 9.72 -7.47
N HIS A 23 -5.92 8.80 -6.85
CA HIS A 23 -5.81 8.52 -5.42
C HIS A 23 -4.55 7.71 -5.09
N ALA A 24 -4.17 6.77 -5.97
CA ALA A 24 -2.89 6.09 -5.84
C ALA A 24 -1.70 7.06 -6.01
N ARG A 25 -1.82 8.14 -6.80
CA ARG A 25 -0.78 9.14 -7.08
C ARG A 25 -0.29 9.79 -5.79
N THR A 26 -1.21 10.25 -4.95
CA THR A 26 -0.85 10.96 -3.72
C THR A 26 -0.10 10.05 -2.76
N ALA A 27 -0.58 8.81 -2.55
CA ALA A 27 0.05 7.88 -1.61
C ALA A 27 1.31 7.20 -2.17
N THR A 28 1.33 6.91 -3.48
CA THR A 28 2.46 6.25 -4.15
C THR A 28 3.63 7.21 -4.30
N PHE A 29 3.41 8.50 -4.56
CA PHE A 29 4.50 9.48 -4.70
C PHE A 29 4.78 10.30 -3.43
N ALA A 30 4.00 10.12 -2.36
CA ALA A 30 4.31 10.76 -1.10
C ALA A 30 5.67 10.28 -0.55
N PRO A 31 6.43 11.18 0.12
CA PRO A 31 7.69 10.81 0.77
C PRO A 31 7.51 9.77 1.88
N ASN A 32 6.32 9.69 2.48
CA ASN A 32 5.98 8.76 3.57
C ASN A 32 5.31 7.46 3.10
N TRP A 33 5.42 7.07 1.82
CA TRP A 33 4.80 5.85 1.28
C TRP A 33 5.11 4.57 2.08
N LYS A 34 6.32 4.47 2.65
CA LYS A 34 6.71 3.36 3.52
C LYS A 34 5.88 3.33 4.80
N ALA A 35 5.57 4.49 5.36
CA ALA A 35 4.75 4.60 6.57
C ALA A 35 3.29 4.18 6.30
N VAL A 36 2.74 4.52 5.14
CA VAL A 36 1.39 4.06 4.73
C VAL A 36 1.36 2.54 4.59
N LEU A 37 2.35 1.94 3.92
CA LEU A 37 2.45 0.48 3.80
C LEU A 37 2.69 -0.21 5.15
N LEU A 38 3.46 0.41 6.05
CA LEU A 38 3.69 -0.11 7.39
C LEU A 38 2.39 -0.07 8.21
N ALA A 39 1.62 1.02 8.13
CA ALA A 39 0.30 1.10 8.76
C ALA A 39 -0.65 0.03 8.21
N ASP A 40 -0.76 -0.12 6.89
CA ASP A 40 -1.58 -1.17 6.27
C ASP A 40 -1.13 -2.58 6.72
N ALA A 41 0.17 -2.85 6.78
CA ALA A 41 0.69 -4.13 7.28
C ALA A 41 0.35 -4.36 8.75
N THR A 42 0.41 -3.33 9.61
CA THR A 42 0.03 -3.45 11.02
C THR A 42 -1.45 -3.73 11.21
N VAL A 43 -2.33 -3.15 10.38
CA VAL A 43 -3.76 -3.46 10.38
C VAL A 43 -4.00 -4.94 10.04
N GLY A 44 -3.34 -5.43 8.98
CA GLY A 44 -3.43 -6.85 8.61
C GLY A 44 -2.95 -7.79 9.73
N LEU A 45 -1.82 -7.47 10.35
CA LEU A 45 -1.28 -8.24 11.49
C LEU A 45 -2.21 -8.20 12.71
N ALA A 46 -2.84 -7.05 12.99
CA ALA A 46 -3.80 -6.93 14.08
C ALA A 46 -5.04 -7.81 13.85
N ILE A 47 -5.53 -7.88 12.61
CA ILE A 47 -6.64 -8.78 12.24
C ILE A 47 -6.23 -10.25 12.42
N ILE A 48 -5.01 -10.62 12.01
CA ILE A 48 -4.48 -11.97 12.22
C ILE A 48 -4.43 -12.30 13.72
N ALA A 49 -3.85 -11.42 14.53
CA ALA A 49 -3.75 -11.61 15.98
C ALA A 49 -5.13 -11.75 16.63
N LEU A 50 -6.09 -10.90 16.23
CA LEU A 50 -7.47 -10.98 16.69
C LEU A 50 -8.15 -12.29 16.28
N GLY A 51 -7.90 -12.77 15.05
CA GLY A 51 -8.41 -14.05 14.58
C GLY A 51 -7.83 -15.23 15.36
N VAL A 52 -6.52 -15.23 15.64
CA VAL A 52 -5.85 -16.26 16.45
C VAL A 52 -6.39 -16.26 17.88
N PHE A 53 -6.54 -15.07 18.47
CA PHE A 53 -7.18 -14.91 19.78
C PHE A 53 -8.59 -15.50 19.72
N LEU A 54 -9.45 -15.08 18.80
CA LEU A 54 -10.81 -15.59 18.70
C LEU A 54 -10.88 -17.11 18.49
N ALA A 55 -9.91 -17.69 17.77
CA ALA A 55 -9.81 -19.12 17.53
C ALA A 55 -9.59 -19.93 18.82
N THR A 56 -9.12 -19.33 19.92
CA THR A 56 -8.98 -20.02 21.21
C THR A 56 -10.31 -20.33 21.88
N TRP A 57 -11.39 -19.61 21.55
CA TRP A 57 -12.76 -19.92 22.03
C TRP A 57 -13.63 -20.51 20.93
N ILE A 58 -13.58 -19.95 19.73
CA ILE A 58 -14.47 -20.32 18.61
C ILE A 58 -13.64 -20.46 17.34
N ALA A 59 -13.01 -21.62 17.17
CA ALA A 59 -12.16 -21.93 16.01
C ALA A 59 -12.88 -21.71 14.66
N LEU A 60 -14.18 -22.04 14.59
CA LEU A 60 -15.01 -21.86 13.38
C LEU A 60 -15.10 -20.41 12.89
N ILE A 61 -14.93 -19.42 13.78
CA ILE A 61 -14.95 -17.99 13.41
C ILE A 61 -13.53 -17.43 13.37
N GLY A 62 -12.67 -17.83 14.32
CA GLY A 62 -11.30 -17.33 14.41
C GLY A 62 -10.45 -17.65 13.17
N TRP A 63 -10.49 -18.89 12.67
CA TRP A 63 -9.70 -19.27 11.49
C TRP A 63 -10.08 -18.51 10.21
N PRO A 64 -11.36 -18.32 9.87
CA PRO A 64 -11.75 -17.41 8.79
C PRO A 64 -11.22 -15.98 8.95
N VAL A 65 -11.24 -15.41 10.17
CA VAL A 65 -10.71 -14.07 10.43
C VAL A 65 -9.18 -14.03 10.20
N VAL A 66 -8.46 -15.06 10.64
CA VAL A 66 -7.02 -15.22 10.33
C VAL A 66 -6.79 -15.25 8.83
N ALA A 67 -7.56 -16.05 8.09
CA ALA A 67 -7.43 -16.16 6.64
C ALA A 67 -7.65 -14.79 5.95
N VAL A 68 -8.64 -14.02 6.37
CA VAL A 68 -8.89 -12.66 5.87
C VAL A 68 -7.68 -11.75 6.15
N GLY A 69 -7.13 -11.79 7.37
CA GLY A 69 -5.95 -11.02 7.73
C GLY A 69 -4.72 -11.39 6.88
N VAL A 70 -4.49 -12.69 6.64
CA VAL A 70 -3.40 -13.18 5.78
C VAL A 70 -3.56 -12.69 4.34
N VAL A 71 -4.76 -12.82 3.77
CA VAL A 71 -5.05 -12.32 2.41
C VAL A 71 -4.83 -10.82 2.33
N TYR A 72 -5.26 -10.08 3.35
CA TYR A 72 -5.05 -8.63 3.40
C TYR A 72 -3.56 -8.27 3.40
N VAL A 73 -2.75 -8.88 4.27
CA VAL A 73 -1.29 -8.66 4.31
C VAL A 73 -0.65 -8.99 2.96
N PHE A 74 -1.06 -10.10 2.32
CA PHE A 74 -0.57 -10.46 0.99
C PHE A 74 -0.86 -9.37 -0.06
N LEU A 75 -2.07 -8.80 -0.06
CA LEU A 75 -2.43 -7.69 -0.94
C LEU A 75 -1.60 -6.43 -0.67
N VAL A 76 -1.31 -6.13 0.60
CA VAL A 76 -0.42 -5.01 0.99
C VAL A 76 0.99 -5.22 0.45
N VAL A 77 1.56 -6.43 0.57
CA VAL A 77 2.89 -6.75 0.02
C VAL A 77 2.90 -6.63 -1.50
N ARG A 78 1.87 -7.14 -2.18
CA ARG A 78 1.74 -7.01 -3.64
C ARG A 78 1.70 -5.54 -4.05
N ARG A 79 0.94 -4.71 -3.33
CA ARG A 79 0.85 -3.26 -3.56
C ARG A 79 2.20 -2.58 -3.32
N ALA A 80 2.94 -2.98 -2.28
CA ALA A 80 4.29 -2.48 -2.00
C ALA A 80 5.27 -2.77 -3.15
N LEU A 81 5.24 -3.98 -3.71
CA LEU A 81 6.09 -4.36 -4.84
C LEU A 81 5.73 -3.57 -6.11
N GLN A 82 4.43 -3.39 -6.39
CA GLN A 82 3.97 -2.58 -7.52
C GLN A 82 4.46 -1.12 -7.40
N TRP A 83 4.38 -0.55 -6.20
CA TRP A 83 4.84 0.82 -5.94
C TRP A 83 6.35 0.96 -6.09
N ARG A 84 7.11 -0.02 -5.58
CA ARG A 84 8.56 -0.07 -5.75
C ARG A 84 8.96 -0.16 -7.23
N TRP A 85 8.26 -0.99 -8.02
CA TRP A 85 8.52 -1.12 -9.45
C TRP A 85 8.21 0.17 -10.23
N LEU A 86 7.08 0.82 -9.94
CA LEU A 86 6.72 2.11 -10.55
C LEU A 86 7.73 3.20 -10.21
N ARG A 87 8.17 3.27 -8.95
CA ARG A 87 9.19 4.22 -8.48
C ARG A 87 10.54 4.03 -9.16
N ASN A 88 11.00 2.79 -9.26
CA ASN A 88 12.25 2.47 -9.96
C ASN A 88 12.21 2.89 -11.43
N LYS A 89 11.06 2.71 -12.10
CA LYS A 89 10.87 3.18 -13.49
C LYS A 89 10.86 4.70 -13.62
N ALA A 90 10.37 5.41 -12.60
CA ALA A 90 10.33 6.86 -12.56
C ALA A 90 11.65 7.51 -12.09
N GLY A 91 12.70 6.72 -11.80
CA GLY A 91 13.98 7.25 -11.30
C GLY A 91 13.93 7.74 -9.84
N LEU A 92 12.86 7.43 -9.12
CA LEU A 92 12.61 7.85 -7.73
C LEU A 92 12.93 6.69 -6.79
N SER A 93 14.21 6.35 -6.62
CA SER A 93 14.64 5.27 -5.71
C SER A 93 14.64 5.69 -4.24
#